data_AF-A0A2A5P0R0-F1
#
_entry.id   AF-A0A2A5P0R0-F1
#
_cell.length_a   1.000
_cell.length_b   1.000
_cell.length_c   1.000
_cell.angle_alpha   90.00
_cell.angle_beta   90.00
_cell.angle_gamma   90.00
#
_symmetry.space_group_name_H-M   'P 1'
#
loop_
_entity.id
_entity.type
_entity.pdbx_description
1 polymer ?
#
loop_
_entity_poly.entity_id
_entity_poly.type
_entity_poly.pdbx_seq_one_letter_code
_entity_poly.pdbx_strand_id
1 'polypeptide(L)'
;MEVLPGAKVVPRPQGFKGLVAVYSDNPRRDAEEIKAKVLEAEHVIPADAVVEARLGKIVEAARSVVQGRIGRDETFAVRTVRRGRHDYTSIDVNVKVGAAVKEATGAGVNLDYPDKIVCVEIIGDTAIISVLPGSEEYKKMRPGKKPILKYLHRIALVQMPYLGPLDAAYNMGVRVGREAQNFEVKELVIAPIGLTPADQLQKFIEGVYQGIESRYAVQKKIYARPVKRVPVYVEDLYQLVRDRFDEPIIIFEPEGEPVIKMAREIFEVFEGGHGRINILVGSREGTPVGLYRFARMVLDIAPEVTISTDLAAASAITALITVLEGERP
;
A
#
# COMPACT_ATOMS: atom_id res chain seq x y z
N MET A 1 10.66 34.89 6.90
CA MET A 1 10.60 35.04 8.36
C MET A 1 11.49 33.96 8.94
N GLU A 2 12.45 34.31 9.80
CA GLU A 2 13.37 33.35 10.40
C GLU A 2 12.61 32.48 11.42
N VAL A 3 12.72 31.15 11.29
CA VAL A 3 11.90 30.21 12.09
C VAL A 3 12.40 30.14 13.54
N LEU A 4 13.71 30.14 13.73
CA LEU A 4 14.36 30.16 15.05
C LEU A 4 15.44 31.26 15.06
N PRO A 5 15.08 32.49 15.46
CA PRO A 5 16.01 33.61 15.46
C PRO A 5 17.23 33.33 16.35
N GLY A 6 18.43 33.44 15.80
CA GLY A 6 19.68 33.29 16.56
C GLY A 6 20.11 31.84 16.85
N ALA A 7 19.37 30.83 16.36
CA ALA A 7 19.81 29.45 16.44
C ALA A 7 21.03 29.23 15.54
N LYS A 8 22.07 28.55 16.07
CA LYS A 8 23.21 28.14 15.24
C LYS A 8 22.76 26.97 14.36
N VAL A 9 22.73 27.19 13.05
CA VAL A 9 22.35 26.18 12.06
C VAL A 9 23.56 25.82 11.21
N VAL A 10 23.87 24.52 11.12
CA VAL A 10 24.98 23.99 10.32
C VAL A 10 24.41 23.05 9.25
N PRO A 11 24.39 23.48 7.97
CA PRO A 11 24.05 22.58 6.88
C PRO A 11 25.19 21.59 6.65
N ARG A 12 24.86 20.35 6.31
CA ARG A 12 25.82 19.27 6.04
C ARG A 12 26.84 19.08 7.20
N PRO A 13 26.37 18.83 8.43
CA PRO A 13 27.26 18.61 9.56
C PRO A 13 28.29 17.52 9.22
N GLN A 14 29.57 17.81 9.47
CA GLN A 14 30.71 16.94 9.15
C GLN A 14 30.80 16.48 7.67
N GLY A 15 30.21 17.25 6.75
CA GLY A 15 30.22 16.97 5.30
C GLY A 15 29.12 16.02 4.83
N PHE A 16 28.29 15.47 5.71
CA PHE A 16 27.20 14.56 5.33
C PHE A 16 26.04 15.31 4.68
N LYS A 17 25.66 14.93 3.45
CA LYS A 17 24.54 15.53 2.72
C LYS A 17 23.18 15.06 3.27
N GLY A 18 22.15 15.88 3.04
CA GLY A 18 20.77 15.57 3.46
C GLY A 18 20.49 15.79 4.94
N LEU A 19 21.37 16.52 5.63
CA LEU A 19 21.25 16.82 7.07
C LEU A 19 21.45 18.32 7.32
N VAL A 20 20.72 18.82 8.32
CA VAL A 20 20.88 20.16 8.90
C VAL A 20 20.92 19.98 10.41
N ALA A 21 22.02 20.41 11.04
CA ALA A 21 22.14 20.42 12.50
C ALA A 21 21.71 21.78 13.04
N VAL A 22 20.78 21.77 14.00
CA VAL A 22 20.33 22.97 14.71
C VAL A 22 20.78 22.83 16.16
N TYR A 23 21.61 23.75 16.62
CA TYR A 23 22.03 23.80 18.02
C TYR A 23 21.01 24.62 18.79
N SER A 24 20.40 24.01 19.79
CA SER A 24 19.28 24.54 20.55
C SER A 24 19.44 24.22 22.03
N ASP A 25 19.12 25.20 22.88
CA ASP A 25 19.02 25.02 24.33
C ASP A 25 17.71 24.32 24.74
N ASN A 26 16.71 24.29 23.84
CA ASN A 26 15.46 23.57 24.03
C ASN A 26 15.10 22.73 22.79
N PRO A 27 15.81 21.60 22.56
CA PRO A 27 15.70 20.83 21.32
C PRO A 27 14.29 20.37 20.98
N ARG A 28 13.46 20.07 22.00
CA ARG A 28 12.08 19.62 21.77
C ARG A 28 11.16 20.74 21.31
N ARG A 29 11.19 21.90 21.96
CA ARG A 29 10.38 23.05 21.55
C ARG A 29 10.74 23.49 20.13
N ASP A 30 12.04 23.59 19.87
CA ASP A 30 12.54 24.06 18.59
C ASP A 30 12.26 23.06 17.47
N ALA A 31 12.33 21.75 17.75
CA ALA A 31 11.90 20.72 16.82
C ALA A 31 10.42 20.87 16.43
N GLU A 32 9.53 21.13 17.38
CA GLU A 32 8.10 21.36 17.07
C GLU A 32 7.89 22.62 16.23
N GLU A 33 8.64 23.69 16.49
CA GLU A 33 8.57 24.92 15.69
C GLU A 33 9.09 24.70 14.25
N ILE A 34 10.16 23.91 14.09
CA ILE A 34 10.66 23.50 12.77
C ILE A 34 9.62 22.64 12.05
N LYS A 35 9.07 21.60 12.70
CA LYS A 35 8.01 20.75 12.11
C LYS A 35 6.80 21.57 11.65
N ALA A 36 6.44 22.61 12.40
CA ALA A 36 5.28 23.45 12.09
C ALA A 36 5.53 24.43 10.93
N LYS A 37 6.79 24.87 10.70
CA LYS A 37 7.09 26.00 9.80
C LYS A 37 8.04 25.68 8.64
N VAL A 38 8.72 24.53 8.65
CA VAL A 38 9.70 24.13 7.63
C VAL A 38 9.24 22.85 6.95
N LEU A 39 8.57 23.00 5.80
CA LEU A 39 7.97 21.87 5.08
C LEU A 39 9.01 20.91 4.49
N GLU A 40 10.18 21.42 4.14
CA GLU A 40 11.30 20.66 3.59
C GLU A 40 11.97 19.75 4.61
N ALA A 41 11.68 19.95 5.91
CA ALA A 41 12.20 19.12 6.99
C ALA A 41 11.35 17.85 7.15
N GLU A 42 11.56 16.87 6.27
CA GLU A 42 10.81 15.59 6.27
C GLU A 42 10.90 14.83 7.60
N HIS A 43 12.06 14.91 8.28
CA HIS A 43 12.30 14.30 9.57
C HIS A 43 13.01 15.28 10.51
N VAL A 44 12.38 15.58 11.65
CA VAL A 44 12.93 16.46 12.68
C VAL A 44 13.10 15.67 13.96
N ILE A 45 14.35 15.42 14.34
CA ILE A 45 14.70 14.59 15.49
C ILE A 45 15.26 15.51 16.60
N PRO A 46 14.48 15.81 17.66
CA PRO A 46 15.01 16.54 18.81
C PRO A 46 16.10 15.72 19.52
N ALA A 47 17.25 16.33 19.75
CA ALA A 47 18.35 15.70 20.46
C ALA A 47 18.08 15.67 21.98
N ASP A 48 17.60 14.53 22.49
CA ASP A 48 17.37 14.35 23.94
C ASP A 48 18.67 14.08 24.70
N ALA A 49 19.63 13.43 24.04
CA ALA A 49 21.00 13.33 24.48
C ALA A 49 21.94 13.36 23.27
N VAL A 50 23.13 13.94 23.48
CA VAL A 50 24.21 13.95 22.50
C VAL A 50 25.45 13.37 23.19
N VAL A 51 26.02 12.32 22.63
CA VAL A 51 27.19 11.62 23.18
C VAL A 51 28.20 11.30 22.09
N GLU A 52 29.41 10.92 22.49
CA GLU A 52 30.38 10.34 21.55
C GLU A 52 29.81 9.05 20.94
N ALA A 53 30.06 8.84 19.65
CA ALA A 53 29.66 7.67 18.87
C ALA A 53 30.49 6.41 19.25
N ARG A 54 30.47 6.06 20.54
CA ARG A 54 30.97 4.80 21.08
C ARG A 54 29.80 3.98 21.57
N LEU A 55 29.76 2.71 21.21
CA LEU A 55 28.63 1.82 21.48
C LEU A 55 28.20 1.81 22.96
N GLY A 56 29.15 1.78 23.89
CA GLY A 56 28.85 1.84 25.32
C GLY A 56 28.17 3.15 25.74
N LYS A 57 28.65 4.30 25.23
CA LYS A 57 28.08 5.62 25.52
C LYS A 57 26.67 5.79 24.96
N ILE A 58 26.43 5.26 23.76
CA ILE A 58 25.10 5.25 23.15
C ILE A 58 24.12 4.46 24.01
N VAL A 59 24.51 3.28 24.48
CA VAL A 59 23.66 2.42 25.33
C VAL A 59 23.36 3.08 26.67
N GLU A 60 24.37 3.67 27.32
CA GLU A 60 24.20 4.43 28.57
C GLU A 60 23.23 5.61 28.38
N ALA A 61 23.41 6.40 27.32
CA ALA A 61 22.56 7.54 27.01
C ALA A 61 21.12 7.11 26.72
N ALA A 62 20.93 6.05 25.93
CA ALA A 62 19.60 5.52 25.64
C ALA A 62 18.89 5.04 26.90
N ARG A 63 19.58 4.33 27.79
CA ARG A 63 19.03 3.90 29.09
C ARG A 63 18.52 5.08 29.91
N SER A 64 19.24 6.19 29.94
CA SER A 64 18.84 7.40 30.66
C SER A 64 17.68 8.13 29.99
N VAL A 65 17.71 8.29 28.66
CA VAL A 65 16.68 9.05 27.92
C VAL A 65 15.30 8.39 27.98
N VAL A 66 15.22 7.05 28.01
CA VAL A 66 13.93 6.35 28.00
C VAL A 66 13.19 6.37 29.34
N GLN A 67 13.87 6.66 30.45
CA GLN A 67 13.26 6.68 31.78
C GLN A 67 12.15 7.73 31.86
N GLY A 68 10.96 7.30 32.28
CA GLY A 68 9.77 8.16 32.36
C GLY A 68 9.15 8.54 31.01
N ARG A 69 9.69 8.03 29.88
CA ARG A 69 9.17 8.33 28.52
C ARG A 69 8.58 7.12 27.81
N ILE A 70 8.94 5.93 28.27
CA ILE A 70 8.40 4.65 27.80
C ILE A 70 7.86 3.90 29.02
N GLY A 71 6.56 3.63 29.03
CA GLY A 71 5.88 2.84 30.05
C GLY A 71 6.04 1.33 29.83
N ARG A 72 5.88 0.55 30.89
CA ARG A 72 5.95 -0.92 30.84
C ARG A 72 4.89 -1.56 29.93
N ASP A 73 3.74 -0.91 29.83
CA ASP A 73 2.57 -1.36 29.07
C ASP A 73 2.62 -0.84 27.62
N GLU A 74 3.63 -0.05 27.27
CA GLU A 74 3.91 0.39 25.90
C GLU A 74 4.88 -0.58 25.19
N THR A 75 4.97 -0.42 23.89
CA THR A 75 5.93 -1.09 23.02
C THR A 75 6.91 -0.10 22.40
N PHE A 76 8.11 -0.56 22.08
CA PHE A 76 9.10 0.29 21.43
C PHE A 76 9.86 -0.43 20.31
N ALA A 77 10.54 0.36 19.48
CA ALA A 77 11.55 -0.13 18.57
C ALA A 77 12.75 0.82 18.49
N VAL A 78 13.93 0.26 18.27
CA VAL A 78 15.15 1.05 18.05
C VAL A 78 15.33 1.27 16.55
N ARG A 79 15.66 2.51 16.18
CA ARG A 79 15.95 2.91 14.80
C ARG A 79 17.28 3.64 14.75
N THR A 80 18.27 2.97 14.19
CA THR A 80 19.62 3.51 14.04
C THR A 80 19.90 3.91 12.60
N VAL A 81 20.25 5.18 12.39
CA VAL A 81 20.84 5.64 11.14
C VAL A 81 22.30 6.00 11.41
N ARG A 82 23.20 5.42 10.61
CA ARG A 82 24.65 5.53 10.84
C ARG A 82 25.35 6.10 9.63
N ARG A 83 26.03 7.24 9.83
CA ARG A 83 26.83 7.93 8.82
C ARG A 83 28.27 8.07 9.36
N GLY A 84 29.22 7.43 8.69
CA GLY A 84 30.62 7.36 9.13
C GLY A 84 31.15 5.93 9.19
N ARG A 85 32.37 5.78 9.73
CA ARG A 85 33.03 4.48 9.93
C ARG A 85 33.17 4.21 11.43
N HIS A 86 32.73 3.02 11.84
CA HIS A 86 32.69 2.56 13.21
C HIS A 86 33.05 1.07 13.24
N ASP A 87 33.50 0.58 14.39
CA ASP A 87 33.80 -0.84 14.66
C ASP A 87 32.55 -1.68 14.96
N TYR A 88 31.35 -1.07 14.88
CA TYR A 88 30.06 -1.70 15.07
C TYR A 88 29.08 -1.36 13.94
N THR A 89 28.05 -2.19 13.79
CA THR A 89 26.97 -2.01 12.81
C THR A 89 25.73 -1.38 13.43
N SER A 90 24.81 -0.89 12.59
CA SER A 90 23.51 -0.40 13.07
C SER A 90 22.67 -1.52 13.72
N ILE A 91 22.88 -2.77 13.32
CA ILE A 91 22.23 -3.94 13.94
C ILE A 91 22.76 -4.13 15.37
N ASP A 92 24.08 -4.01 15.57
CA ASP A 92 24.68 -4.11 16.91
C ASP A 92 24.12 -3.03 17.85
N VAL A 93 23.97 -1.80 17.35
CA VAL A 93 23.35 -0.70 18.10
C VAL A 93 21.90 -1.04 18.43
N ASN A 94 21.09 -1.44 17.44
CA ASN A 94 19.68 -1.79 17.66
C ASN A 94 19.51 -2.91 18.70
N VAL A 95 20.34 -3.95 18.65
CA VAL A 95 20.31 -5.07 19.60
C VAL A 95 20.69 -4.63 21.00
N LYS A 96 21.83 -3.93 21.17
CA LYS A 96 22.32 -3.54 22.50
C LYS A 96 21.47 -2.45 23.15
N VAL A 97 21.08 -1.42 22.39
CA VAL A 97 20.16 -0.39 22.87
C VAL A 97 18.80 -1.01 23.17
N GLY A 98 18.30 -1.92 22.32
CA GLY A 98 17.03 -2.60 22.53
C GLY A 98 17.01 -3.41 23.83
N ALA A 99 18.08 -4.15 24.11
CA ALA A 99 18.23 -4.87 25.37
C ALA A 99 18.24 -3.93 26.58
N ALA A 100 19.00 -2.84 26.52
CA ALA A 100 19.09 -1.87 27.62
C ALA A 100 17.77 -1.14 27.89
N VAL A 101 17.03 -0.77 26.83
CA VAL A 101 15.71 -0.14 26.98
C VAL A 101 14.72 -1.13 27.58
N LYS A 102 14.69 -2.37 27.11
CA LYS A 102 13.82 -3.42 27.67
C LYS A 102 14.10 -3.67 29.15
N GLU A 103 15.36 -3.72 29.55
CA GLU A 103 15.76 -3.85 30.96
C GLU A 103 15.33 -2.64 31.79
N ALA A 104 15.46 -1.43 31.25
CA ALA A 104 15.19 -0.20 31.98
C ALA A 104 13.69 0.13 32.13
N THR A 105 12.84 -0.27 31.19
CA THR A 105 11.43 0.14 31.13
C THR A 105 10.45 -1.02 31.32
N GLY A 106 10.87 -2.26 31.07
CA GLY A 106 9.98 -3.42 31.03
C GLY A 106 9.08 -3.48 29.79
N ALA A 107 9.19 -2.53 28.86
CA ALA A 107 8.35 -2.42 27.68
C ALA A 107 8.58 -3.57 26.67
N GLY A 108 7.53 -3.88 25.91
CA GLY A 108 7.60 -4.87 24.82
C GLY A 108 8.37 -4.33 23.59
N VAL A 109 8.93 -5.22 22.77
CA VAL A 109 9.54 -4.84 21.48
C VAL A 109 8.53 -5.10 20.37
N ASN A 110 8.22 -4.07 19.58
CA ASN A 110 7.37 -4.17 18.39
C ASN A 110 8.07 -3.50 17.20
N LEU A 111 8.64 -4.30 16.29
CA LEU A 111 9.38 -3.77 15.14
C LEU A 111 8.46 -3.16 14.07
N ASP A 112 7.19 -3.53 14.07
CA ASP A 112 6.21 -3.18 13.03
C ASP A 112 5.38 -1.95 13.39
N TYR A 113 4.85 -1.84 14.60
CA TYR A 113 4.06 -0.68 15.02
C TYR A 113 4.29 -0.36 16.51
N PRO A 114 5.46 0.17 16.87
CA PRO A 114 5.76 0.50 18.26
C PRO A 114 4.95 1.72 18.72
N ASP A 115 4.72 1.85 20.03
CA ASP A 115 4.18 3.08 20.63
C ASP A 115 5.26 4.18 20.71
N LYS A 116 6.52 3.77 20.86
CA LYS A 116 7.70 4.66 20.95
C LYS A 116 8.83 4.22 20.04
N ILE A 117 9.53 5.19 19.45
CA ILE A 117 10.75 4.95 18.68
C ILE A 117 11.93 5.52 19.45
N VAL A 118 12.93 4.67 19.69
CA VAL A 118 14.24 5.10 20.21
C VAL A 118 15.15 5.33 19.00
N CYS A 119 15.24 6.59 18.58
CA CYS A 119 16.09 7.01 17.47
C CYS A 119 17.54 7.14 17.93
N VAL A 120 18.46 6.58 17.13
CA VAL A 120 19.90 6.75 17.29
C VAL A 120 20.47 7.25 15.97
N GLU A 121 20.72 8.56 15.87
CA GLU A 121 21.37 9.17 14.71
C GLU A 121 22.86 9.30 14.98
N ILE A 122 23.68 8.54 14.26
CA ILE A 122 25.14 8.59 14.37
C ILE A 122 25.68 9.38 13.18
N ILE A 123 26.36 10.49 13.47
CA ILE A 123 26.94 11.42 12.52
C ILE A 123 28.42 11.56 12.85
N GLY A 124 29.26 10.80 12.13
CA GLY A 124 30.70 10.74 12.38
C GLY A 124 31.01 10.26 13.78
N ASP A 125 31.64 11.11 14.59
CA ASP A 125 32.03 10.86 15.97
C ASP A 125 30.94 11.18 17.02
N THR A 126 29.77 11.65 16.58
CA THR A 126 28.67 12.09 17.45
C THR A 126 27.46 11.19 17.28
N ALA A 127 26.78 10.86 18.38
CA ALA A 127 25.52 10.12 18.38
C ALA A 127 24.44 10.92 19.12
N ILE A 128 23.29 11.05 18.48
CA ILE A 128 22.09 11.70 19.02
C ILE A 128 21.09 10.62 19.37
N ILE A 129 20.57 10.67 20.60
CA ILE A 129 19.50 9.79 21.06
C ILE A 129 18.23 10.61 21.21
N SER A 130 17.11 10.07 20.74
CA SER A 130 15.79 10.68 20.88
C SER A 130 14.71 9.64 21.13
N VAL A 131 13.67 10.01 21.89
CA VAL A 131 12.43 9.21 22.01
C VAL A 131 11.29 9.95 21.33
N LEU A 132 10.79 9.34 20.27
CA LEU A 132 9.69 9.84 19.45
C LEU A 132 8.44 8.96 19.63
N PRO A 133 7.22 9.49 19.43
CA PRO A 133 6.04 8.66 19.31
C PRO A 133 6.13 7.79 18.04
N GLY A 134 5.63 6.55 18.12
CA GLY A 134 5.62 5.63 16.99
C GLY A 134 4.83 6.10 15.77
N SER A 135 3.90 7.05 15.97
CA SER A 135 3.14 7.71 14.92
C SER A 135 3.99 8.52 13.93
N GLU A 136 5.25 8.81 14.25
CA GLU A 136 6.20 9.48 13.35
C GLU A 136 6.69 8.54 12.22
N GLU A 137 6.46 7.21 12.32
CA GLU A 137 6.70 6.26 11.23
C GLU A 137 5.50 6.13 10.27
N TYR A 138 5.61 6.73 9.09
CA TYR A 138 4.58 6.59 8.04
C TYR A 138 4.67 5.22 7.32
N LYS A 139 3.93 4.22 7.81
CA LYS A 139 3.78 2.91 7.15
C LYS A 139 2.52 2.82 6.29
N LYS A 140 2.65 2.15 5.12
CA LYS A 140 1.53 1.93 4.18
C LYS A 140 0.41 1.09 4.81
N MET A 141 0.77 0.03 5.52
CA MET A 141 -0.10 -0.76 6.39
C MET A 141 0.09 -0.33 7.83
N ARG A 142 -1.01 -0.23 8.58
CA ARG A 142 -1.04 0.14 10.00
C ARG A 142 -2.23 -0.54 10.68
N PRO A 143 -2.25 -0.68 12.02
CA PRO A 143 -3.43 -1.16 12.73
C PRO A 143 -4.71 -0.42 12.30
N GLY A 144 -5.79 -1.16 12.12
CA GLY A 144 -7.06 -0.65 11.57
C GLY A 144 -7.17 -0.70 10.04
N LYS A 145 -6.07 -0.80 9.27
CA LYS A 145 -6.16 -1.06 7.82
C LYS A 145 -6.33 -2.54 7.54
N LYS A 146 -7.41 -2.90 6.84
CA LYS A 146 -7.72 -4.29 6.52
C LYS A 146 -6.88 -4.78 5.33
N PRO A 147 -6.18 -5.92 5.44
CA PRO A 147 -5.49 -6.52 4.30
C PRO A 147 -6.49 -6.97 3.23
N ILE A 148 -6.48 -6.31 2.07
CA ILE A 148 -7.46 -6.56 1.01
C ILE A 148 -7.07 -7.65 0.01
N LEU A 149 -5.77 -7.98 -0.08
CA LEU A 149 -5.23 -8.92 -1.08
C LEU A 149 -5.88 -10.31 -1.02
N LYS A 150 -6.33 -10.74 0.17
CA LYS A 150 -7.06 -12.02 0.33
C LYS A 150 -8.39 -12.06 -0.45
N TYR A 151 -9.01 -10.89 -0.68
CA TYR A 151 -10.20 -10.76 -1.51
C TYR A 151 -9.81 -10.66 -2.98
N LEU A 152 -8.83 -9.81 -3.30
CA LEU A 152 -8.38 -9.59 -4.68
C LEU A 152 -7.88 -10.88 -5.35
N HIS A 153 -7.14 -11.71 -4.62
CA HIS A 153 -6.65 -13.01 -5.12
C HIS A 153 -7.75 -14.05 -5.38
N ARG A 154 -9.03 -13.74 -5.11
CA ARG A 154 -10.18 -14.59 -5.44
C ARG A 154 -11.01 -14.07 -6.60
N ILE A 155 -10.78 -12.82 -7.01
CA ILE A 155 -11.51 -12.19 -8.11
C ILE A 155 -11.03 -12.78 -9.44
N ALA A 156 -11.92 -13.39 -10.19
CA ALA A 156 -11.75 -13.62 -11.61
C ALA A 156 -12.37 -12.45 -12.35
N LEU A 157 -11.53 -11.61 -12.94
CA LEU A 157 -11.99 -10.46 -13.72
C LEU A 157 -12.37 -10.95 -15.11
N VAL A 158 -13.63 -10.80 -15.48
CA VAL A 158 -14.18 -11.17 -16.78
C VAL A 158 -14.40 -9.90 -17.57
N GLN A 159 -13.65 -9.76 -18.66
CA GLN A 159 -13.64 -8.56 -19.49
C GLN A 159 -13.97 -8.92 -20.93
N MET A 160 -15.04 -8.33 -21.47
CA MET A 160 -15.28 -8.41 -22.91
C MET A 160 -14.16 -7.69 -23.68
N PRO A 161 -13.61 -8.27 -24.75
CA PRO A 161 -12.52 -7.66 -25.50
C PRO A 161 -12.98 -6.39 -26.22
N TYR A 162 -12.10 -5.39 -26.27
CA TYR A 162 -12.33 -4.22 -27.08
C TYR A 162 -11.90 -4.48 -28.52
N LEU A 163 -12.88 -4.51 -29.42
CA LEU A 163 -12.70 -4.78 -30.85
C LEU A 163 -12.89 -3.49 -31.67
N GLY A 164 -12.33 -3.47 -32.87
CA GLY A 164 -12.27 -2.32 -33.77
C GLY A 164 -10.87 -2.08 -34.34
N PRO A 165 -10.47 -0.82 -34.57
CA PRO A 165 -9.14 -0.49 -35.08
C PRO A 165 -8.03 -1.13 -34.24
N LEU A 166 -7.03 -1.73 -34.90
CA LEU A 166 -5.99 -2.54 -34.25
C LEU A 166 -5.23 -1.77 -33.16
N ASP A 167 -4.91 -0.50 -33.40
CA ASP A 167 -4.24 0.35 -32.42
C ASP A 167 -5.12 0.61 -31.19
N ALA A 168 -6.44 0.79 -31.38
CA ALA A 168 -7.38 1.00 -30.29
C ALA A 168 -7.55 -0.28 -29.46
N ALA A 169 -7.67 -1.43 -30.11
CA ALA A 169 -7.72 -2.75 -29.45
C ALA A 169 -6.46 -2.99 -28.61
N TYR A 170 -5.28 -2.76 -29.17
CA TYR A 170 -4.01 -2.89 -28.45
C TYR A 170 -3.94 -1.94 -27.25
N ASN A 171 -4.19 -0.65 -27.45
CA ASN A 171 -4.10 0.34 -26.37
C ASN A 171 -5.11 0.08 -25.23
N MET A 172 -6.32 -0.38 -25.57
CA MET A 172 -7.30 -0.77 -24.55
C MET A 172 -6.85 -2.03 -23.81
N GLY A 173 -6.33 -3.03 -24.53
CA GLY A 173 -5.74 -4.23 -23.94
C GLY A 173 -4.65 -3.88 -22.93
N VAL A 174 -3.74 -2.96 -23.28
CA VAL A 174 -2.71 -2.46 -22.35
C VAL A 174 -3.32 -1.93 -21.06
N ARG A 175 -4.37 -1.11 -21.14
CA ARG A 175 -5.02 -0.52 -19.95
C ARG A 175 -5.64 -1.62 -19.08
N VAL A 176 -6.48 -2.49 -19.66
CA VAL A 176 -7.11 -3.62 -18.97
C VAL A 176 -6.06 -4.53 -18.30
N GLY A 177 -5.01 -4.90 -19.02
CA GLY A 177 -3.95 -5.74 -18.48
C GLY A 177 -3.22 -5.10 -17.30
N ARG A 178 -2.98 -3.78 -17.37
CA ARG A 178 -2.41 -3.02 -16.24
C ARG A 178 -3.34 -3.01 -15.04
N GLU A 179 -4.64 -2.85 -15.24
CA GLU A 179 -5.63 -2.84 -14.15
C GLU A 179 -5.70 -4.20 -13.46
N ALA A 180 -5.87 -5.28 -14.22
CA ALA A 180 -5.88 -6.65 -13.69
C ALA A 180 -4.63 -6.93 -12.85
N GLN A 181 -3.44 -6.61 -13.37
CA GLN A 181 -2.18 -6.80 -12.66
C GLN A 181 -2.01 -5.83 -11.48
N ASN A 182 -2.53 -4.60 -11.56
CA ASN A 182 -2.44 -3.62 -10.48
C ASN A 182 -3.06 -4.14 -9.18
N PHE A 183 -4.20 -4.82 -9.30
CA PHE A 183 -4.90 -5.43 -8.18
C PHE A 183 -4.48 -6.88 -7.90
N GLU A 184 -3.60 -7.46 -8.72
CA GLU A 184 -3.16 -8.85 -8.62
C GLU A 184 -4.35 -9.82 -8.53
N VAL A 185 -5.37 -9.61 -9.36
CA VAL A 185 -6.57 -10.47 -9.38
C VAL A 185 -6.19 -11.94 -9.62
N LYS A 186 -7.09 -12.87 -9.26
CA LYS A 186 -6.84 -14.32 -9.43
C LYS A 186 -6.50 -14.66 -10.87
N GLU A 187 -7.28 -14.13 -11.79
CA GLU A 187 -7.18 -14.35 -13.24
C GLU A 187 -7.93 -13.26 -13.99
N LEU A 188 -7.53 -13.03 -15.24
CA LEU A 188 -8.27 -12.24 -16.22
C LEU A 188 -8.80 -13.19 -17.30
N VAL A 189 -10.11 -13.20 -17.51
CA VAL A 189 -10.76 -13.95 -18.60
C VAL A 189 -11.23 -12.94 -19.64
N ILE A 190 -10.66 -13.01 -20.84
CA ILE A 190 -11.10 -12.23 -22.00
C ILE A 190 -12.29 -12.96 -22.60
N ALA A 191 -13.47 -12.35 -22.54
CA ALA A 191 -14.74 -13.02 -22.80
C ALA A 191 -15.45 -12.48 -24.05
N PRO A 192 -15.03 -12.87 -25.28
CA PRO A 192 -15.79 -12.54 -26.48
C PRO A 192 -17.18 -13.18 -26.48
N ILE A 193 -18.05 -12.70 -27.38
CA ILE A 193 -19.34 -13.32 -27.66
C ILE A 193 -19.34 -13.77 -29.11
N GLY A 194 -19.50 -15.08 -29.33
CA GLY A 194 -19.64 -15.64 -30.67
C GLY A 194 -18.43 -15.39 -31.57
N LEU A 195 -18.70 -15.21 -32.87
CA LEU A 195 -17.66 -15.07 -33.89
C LEU A 195 -16.87 -13.77 -33.69
N THR A 196 -15.57 -13.89 -33.47
CA THR A 196 -14.68 -12.77 -33.17
C THR A 196 -13.57 -12.64 -34.22
N PRO A 197 -13.29 -11.44 -34.76
CA PRO A 197 -12.16 -11.21 -35.66
C PRO A 197 -10.83 -11.54 -34.98
N ALA A 198 -10.09 -12.49 -35.55
CA ALA A 198 -8.89 -13.05 -34.95
C ALA A 198 -7.76 -12.01 -34.82
N ASP A 199 -7.60 -11.14 -35.81
CA ASP A 199 -6.59 -10.07 -35.85
C ASP A 199 -6.81 -9.02 -34.75
N GLN A 200 -8.06 -8.61 -34.55
CA GLN A 200 -8.41 -7.63 -33.51
C GLN A 200 -8.29 -8.22 -32.11
N LEU A 201 -8.75 -9.47 -31.92
CA LEU A 201 -8.60 -10.17 -30.64
C LEU A 201 -7.12 -10.41 -30.31
N GLN A 202 -6.31 -10.82 -31.29
CA GLN A 202 -4.86 -10.95 -31.13
C GLN A 202 -4.25 -9.63 -30.63
N LYS A 203 -4.58 -8.50 -31.26
CA LYS A 203 -4.04 -7.18 -30.84
C LYS A 203 -4.46 -6.79 -29.44
N PHE A 204 -5.70 -7.07 -29.06
CA PHE A 204 -6.16 -6.85 -27.69
C PHE A 204 -5.38 -7.71 -26.69
N ILE A 205 -5.20 -9.01 -26.96
CA ILE A 205 -4.43 -9.95 -26.12
C ILE A 205 -2.97 -9.52 -25.99
N GLU A 206 -2.32 -9.12 -27.10
CA GLU A 206 -0.96 -8.57 -27.09
C GLU A 206 -0.86 -7.37 -26.15
N GLY A 207 -1.82 -6.45 -26.23
CA GLY A 207 -1.94 -5.31 -25.33
C GLY A 207 -2.07 -5.74 -23.87
N VAL A 208 -2.98 -6.67 -23.57
CA VAL A 208 -3.19 -7.20 -22.20
C VAL A 208 -1.89 -7.72 -21.59
N TYR A 209 -1.15 -8.56 -22.31
CA TYR A 209 0.12 -9.08 -21.81
C TYR A 209 1.17 -7.98 -21.61
N GLN A 210 1.26 -7.01 -22.53
CA GLN A 210 2.15 -5.85 -22.34
C GLN A 210 1.78 -5.08 -21.07
N GLY A 211 0.49 -4.87 -20.83
CA GLY A 211 -0.01 -4.13 -19.68
C GLY A 211 0.33 -4.82 -18.37
N ILE A 212 0.09 -6.14 -18.32
CA ILE A 212 0.47 -7.00 -17.19
C ILE A 212 1.98 -6.91 -16.94
N GLU A 213 2.81 -7.12 -17.96
CA GLU A 213 4.27 -7.12 -17.78
C GLU A 213 4.80 -5.78 -17.27
N SER A 214 4.31 -4.69 -17.85
CA SER A 214 4.68 -3.35 -17.44
C SER A 214 4.35 -3.09 -15.97
N ARG A 215 3.13 -3.47 -15.53
CA ARG A 215 2.73 -3.24 -14.14
C ARG A 215 3.44 -4.18 -13.16
N TYR A 216 3.60 -5.45 -13.53
CA TYR A 216 4.28 -6.47 -12.75
C TYR A 216 5.74 -6.10 -12.45
N ALA A 217 6.47 -5.61 -13.46
CA ALA A 217 7.86 -5.17 -13.30
C ALA A 217 8.00 -4.00 -12.31
N VAL A 218 7.03 -3.08 -12.29
CA VAL A 218 6.98 -1.97 -11.32
C VAL A 218 6.69 -2.49 -9.92
N GLN A 219 5.69 -3.36 -9.76
CA GLN A 219 5.31 -3.92 -8.45
C GLN A 219 6.47 -4.71 -7.83
N LYS A 220 7.20 -5.53 -8.61
CA LYS A 220 8.37 -6.28 -8.14
C LYS A 220 9.48 -5.40 -7.57
N LYS A 221 9.65 -4.18 -8.06
CA LYS A 221 10.66 -3.23 -7.58
C LYS A 221 10.22 -2.52 -6.30
N ILE A 222 8.93 -2.27 -6.14
CA ILE A 222 8.39 -1.40 -5.08
C ILE A 222 7.89 -2.21 -3.87
N TYR A 223 7.35 -3.41 -4.09
CA TYR A 223 6.72 -4.18 -3.02
C TYR A 223 7.75 -5.06 -2.32
N ALA A 224 7.75 -5.01 -0.98
CA ALA A 224 8.58 -5.86 -0.13
C ALA A 224 8.07 -7.33 -0.06
N ARG A 225 6.89 -7.60 -0.64
CA ARG A 225 6.27 -8.93 -0.69
C ARG A 225 6.37 -9.55 -2.08
N PRO A 226 6.23 -10.87 -2.21
CA PRO A 226 6.02 -11.51 -3.50
C PRO A 226 4.81 -10.92 -4.24
N VAL A 227 5.00 -10.68 -5.53
CA VAL A 227 3.97 -10.18 -6.45
C VAL A 227 3.51 -11.35 -7.32
N LYS A 228 2.19 -11.54 -7.43
CA LYS A 228 1.61 -12.56 -8.31
C LYS A 228 1.37 -11.98 -9.69
N ARG A 229 1.84 -12.70 -10.71
CA ARG A 229 1.53 -12.37 -12.10
C ARG A 229 0.14 -12.92 -12.43
N VAL A 230 -0.71 -12.08 -13.01
CA VAL A 230 -2.09 -12.46 -13.35
C VAL A 230 -2.10 -13.38 -14.58
N PRO A 231 -2.65 -14.60 -14.50
CA PRO A 231 -2.87 -15.44 -15.66
C PRO A 231 -4.03 -14.90 -16.50
N VAL A 232 -3.94 -15.11 -17.82
CA VAL A 232 -4.93 -14.64 -18.81
C VAL A 232 -5.50 -15.84 -19.56
N TYR A 233 -6.83 -15.87 -19.70
CA TYR A 233 -7.56 -16.90 -20.44
C TYR A 233 -8.52 -16.25 -21.44
N VAL A 234 -8.99 -17.04 -22.40
CA VAL A 234 -10.01 -16.63 -23.39
C VAL A 234 -11.14 -17.66 -23.37
N GLU A 235 -12.38 -17.22 -23.27
CA GLU A 235 -13.54 -18.10 -23.24
C GLU A 235 -14.80 -17.35 -23.71
N ASP A 236 -15.72 -17.98 -24.43
CA ASP A 236 -16.98 -17.34 -24.81
C ASP A 236 -17.79 -16.98 -23.55
N LEU A 237 -18.31 -15.74 -23.48
CA LEU A 237 -18.95 -15.23 -22.27
C LEU A 237 -20.14 -16.08 -21.80
N TYR A 238 -20.95 -16.62 -22.71
CA TYR A 238 -22.10 -17.44 -22.34
C TYR A 238 -21.67 -18.83 -21.86
N GLN A 239 -20.60 -19.38 -22.43
CA GLN A 239 -20.02 -20.64 -21.96
C GLN A 239 -19.39 -20.45 -20.58
N LEU A 240 -18.63 -19.37 -20.38
CA LEU A 240 -18.01 -19.04 -19.11
C LEU A 240 -19.03 -18.91 -17.98
N VAL A 241 -20.14 -18.21 -18.22
CA VAL A 241 -21.22 -18.10 -17.22
C VAL A 241 -21.90 -19.46 -17.00
N ARG A 242 -22.06 -20.28 -18.03
CA ARG A 242 -22.61 -21.64 -17.89
C ARG A 242 -21.69 -22.55 -17.09
N ASP A 243 -20.38 -22.43 -17.24
CA ASP A 243 -19.42 -23.28 -16.54
C ASP A 243 -19.20 -22.83 -15.08
N ARG A 244 -19.68 -21.63 -14.73
CA ARG A 244 -19.45 -21.00 -13.41
C ARG A 244 -20.72 -20.51 -12.72
N PHE A 245 -21.91 -20.97 -13.11
CA PHE A 245 -23.18 -20.47 -12.53
C PHE A 245 -23.34 -20.82 -11.03
N ASP A 246 -22.60 -21.81 -10.53
CA ASP A 246 -22.57 -22.22 -9.13
C ASP A 246 -21.56 -21.40 -8.30
N GLU A 247 -20.72 -20.61 -8.96
CA GLU A 247 -19.82 -19.65 -8.35
C GLU A 247 -20.49 -18.27 -8.23
N PRO A 248 -20.11 -17.42 -7.26
CA PRO A 248 -20.61 -16.06 -7.20
C PRO A 248 -20.25 -15.26 -8.45
N ILE A 249 -21.27 -14.72 -9.13
CA ILE A 249 -21.14 -13.83 -10.28
C ILE A 249 -21.65 -12.44 -9.87
N ILE A 250 -20.80 -11.42 -10.00
CA ILE A 250 -21.14 -10.01 -9.79
C ILE A 250 -20.99 -9.31 -11.13
N ILE A 251 -22.05 -8.65 -11.59
CA ILE A 251 -22.04 -7.91 -12.86
C ILE A 251 -22.02 -6.42 -12.54
N PHE A 252 -21.12 -5.66 -13.19
CA PHE A 252 -21.09 -4.20 -13.08
C PHE A 252 -21.68 -3.56 -14.32
N GLU A 253 -22.87 -2.99 -14.18
CA GLU A 253 -23.63 -2.35 -15.26
C GLU A 253 -24.48 -1.19 -14.72
N PRO A 254 -24.77 -0.15 -15.52
CA PRO A 254 -25.55 1.02 -15.09
C PRO A 254 -26.98 0.71 -14.61
N GLU A 255 -27.57 -0.42 -15.02
CA GLU A 255 -28.89 -0.85 -14.53
C GLU A 255 -28.85 -1.51 -13.14
N GLY A 256 -27.65 -1.67 -12.56
CA GLY A 256 -27.45 -2.30 -11.27
C GLY A 256 -27.90 -1.45 -10.07
N GLU A 257 -27.89 -2.07 -8.90
CA GLU A 257 -28.11 -1.36 -7.64
C GLU A 257 -26.83 -0.61 -7.20
N PRO A 258 -26.94 0.59 -6.61
CA PRO A 258 -25.76 1.31 -6.13
C PRO A 258 -24.93 0.48 -5.17
N VAL A 259 -23.61 0.39 -5.40
CA VAL A 259 -22.68 -0.47 -4.64
C VAL A 259 -22.87 -0.36 -3.11
N ILE A 260 -23.06 0.86 -2.58
CA ILE A 260 -23.18 1.07 -1.14
C ILE A 260 -24.46 0.47 -0.54
N LYS A 261 -25.54 0.40 -1.32
CA LYS A 261 -26.81 -0.21 -0.89
C LYS A 261 -26.67 -1.73 -0.74
N MET A 262 -25.76 -2.33 -1.50
CA MET A 262 -25.48 -3.77 -1.54
C MET A 262 -24.31 -4.18 -0.63
N ALA A 263 -23.89 -3.32 0.30
CA ALA A 263 -22.68 -3.53 1.11
C ALA A 263 -22.72 -4.85 1.88
N ARG A 264 -23.87 -5.20 2.48
CA ARG A 264 -24.04 -6.44 3.25
C ARG A 264 -23.88 -7.68 2.39
N GLU A 265 -24.54 -7.70 1.24
CA GLU A 265 -24.50 -8.81 0.29
C GLU A 265 -23.09 -8.99 -0.29
N ILE A 266 -22.39 -7.89 -0.56
CA ILE A 266 -20.97 -7.91 -0.96
C ILE A 266 -20.14 -8.57 0.14
N PHE A 267 -20.30 -8.17 1.41
CA PHE A 267 -19.60 -8.80 2.54
C PHE A 267 -19.90 -10.30 2.63
N GLU A 268 -21.17 -10.70 2.51
CA GLU A 268 -21.57 -12.11 2.55
C GLU A 268 -20.88 -12.94 1.45
N VAL A 269 -20.83 -12.43 0.21
CA VAL A 269 -20.13 -13.10 -0.90
C VAL A 269 -18.64 -13.23 -0.64
N PHE A 270 -17.98 -12.17 -0.19
CA PHE A 270 -16.53 -12.19 0.00
C PHE A 270 -16.11 -12.94 1.28
N GLU A 271 -16.92 -12.94 2.34
CA GLU A 271 -16.61 -13.68 3.58
C GLU A 271 -17.14 -15.13 3.56
N GLY A 272 -18.07 -15.48 2.67
CA GLY A 272 -18.74 -16.79 2.59
C GLY A 272 -17.86 -17.99 2.17
N GLY A 273 -16.53 -17.86 2.19
CA GLY A 273 -15.61 -18.97 1.94
C GLY A 273 -15.46 -19.37 0.47
N HIS A 274 -16.10 -18.68 -0.47
CA HIS A 274 -15.97 -18.95 -1.90
C HIS A 274 -14.51 -18.81 -2.38
N GLY A 275 -14.03 -19.78 -3.15
CA GLY A 275 -12.65 -19.81 -3.67
C GLY A 275 -12.43 -18.97 -4.93
N ARG A 276 -13.50 -18.63 -5.66
CA ARG A 276 -13.50 -17.71 -6.80
C ARG A 276 -14.76 -16.84 -6.73
N ILE A 277 -14.63 -15.58 -7.14
CA ILE A 277 -15.74 -14.65 -7.34
C ILE A 277 -15.56 -14.05 -8.72
N ASN A 278 -16.52 -14.26 -9.61
CA ASN A 278 -16.48 -13.79 -10.99
C ASN A 278 -17.02 -12.36 -11.04
N ILE A 279 -16.21 -11.43 -11.53
CA ILE A 279 -16.59 -10.04 -11.70
C ILE A 279 -16.65 -9.74 -13.19
N LEU A 280 -17.85 -9.47 -13.70
CA LEU A 280 -18.07 -9.14 -15.09
C LEU A 280 -18.11 -7.63 -15.24
N VAL A 281 -17.26 -7.13 -16.13
CA VAL A 281 -17.22 -5.72 -16.51
C VAL A 281 -17.52 -5.64 -18.00
N GLY A 282 -18.63 -4.97 -18.32
CA GLY A 282 -19.08 -4.75 -19.68
C GLY A 282 -18.06 -3.98 -20.53
N SER A 283 -18.29 -4.02 -21.85
CA SER A 283 -17.60 -3.15 -22.80
C SER A 283 -18.58 -2.11 -23.36
N ARG A 284 -18.33 -1.57 -24.56
CA ARG A 284 -19.17 -0.53 -25.21
C ARG A 284 -20.66 -0.88 -25.29
N GLU A 285 -21.01 -2.15 -25.36
CA GLU A 285 -22.39 -2.64 -25.58
C GLU A 285 -23.06 -3.13 -24.28
N GLY A 286 -22.36 -3.05 -23.15
CA GLY A 286 -22.81 -3.63 -21.88
C GLY A 286 -22.81 -5.17 -21.89
N THR A 287 -23.13 -5.73 -20.73
CA THR A 287 -23.25 -7.17 -20.51
C THR A 287 -24.65 -7.63 -20.94
N PRO A 288 -24.79 -8.72 -21.71
CA PRO A 288 -26.11 -9.18 -22.13
C PRO A 288 -27.06 -9.43 -20.94
N VAL A 289 -28.22 -8.78 -20.93
CA VAL A 289 -29.21 -8.83 -19.84
C VAL A 289 -29.67 -10.24 -19.45
N GLY A 290 -29.57 -11.21 -20.37
CA GLY A 290 -29.83 -12.62 -20.08
C GLY A 290 -28.93 -13.20 -18.99
N LEU A 291 -27.72 -12.67 -18.84
CA LEU A 291 -26.74 -13.09 -17.83
C LEU A 291 -27.10 -12.62 -16.42
N TYR A 292 -27.93 -11.58 -16.28
CA TYR A 292 -28.30 -11.02 -14.98
C TYR A 292 -29.03 -12.06 -14.11
N ARG A 293 -29.72 -13.03 -14.73
CA ARG A 293 -30.43 -14.12 -14.04
C ARG A 293 -29.50 -15.08 -13.29
N PHE A 294 -28.22 -15.11 -13.66
CA PHE A 294 -27.19 -15.93 -13.04
C PHE A 294 -26.28 -15.10 -12.13
N ALA A 295 -26.45 -13.77 -12.11
CA ALA A 295 -25.71 -12.90 -11.23
C ALA A 295 -26.27 -13.01 -9.80
N ARG A 296 -25.37 -13.07 -8.83
CA ARG A 296 -25.70 -12.89 -7.42
C ARG A 296 -26.20 -11.47 -7.16
N MET A 297 -25.62 -10.50 -7.87
CA MET A 297 -26.02 -9.10 -7.86
C MET A 297 -25.52 -8.40 -9.12
N VAL A 298 -26.25 -7.35 -9.53
CA VAL A 298 -25.83 -6.40 -10.55
C VAL A 298 -25.60 -5.07 -9.83
N LEU A 299 -24.43 -4.47 -10.01
CA LEU A 299 -23.99 -3.31 -9.27
C LEU A 299 -23.72 -2.13 -10.20
N ASP A 300 -24.19 -0.96 -9.79
CA ASP A 300 -23.83 0.31 -10.40
C ASP A 300 -22.83 1.05 -9.49
N ILE A 301 -21.69 1.42 -10.09
CA ILE A 301 -20.59 2.12 -9.43
C ILE A 301 -20.95 3.61 -9.26
N ALA A 302 -21.58 4.19 -10.26
CA ALA A 302 -21.80 5.63 -10.37
C ALA A 302 -23.06 5.91 -11.20
N PRO A 303 -24.23 5.98 -10.54
CA PRO A 303 -25.49 6.31 -11.20
C PRO A 303 -25.39 7.57 -12.05
N GLU A 304 -26.03 7.52 -13.22
CA GLU A 304 -26.00 8.55 -14.29
C GLU A 304 -24.67 8.68 -15.04
N VAL A 305 -23.65 7.89 -14.72
CA VAL A 305 -22.32 7.96 -15.35
C VAL A 305 -21.97 6.66 -16.06
N THR A 306 -21.82 6.71 -17.38
CA THR A 306 -21.24 5.60 -18.14
C THR A 306 -19.71 5.63 -18.02
N ILE A 307 -19.17 4.70 -17.23
CA ILE A 307 -17.73 4.57 -17.04
C ILE A 307 -17.09 4.00 -18.31
N SER A 308 -15.99 4.61 -18.75
CA SER A 308 -15.24 4.13 -19.89
C SER A 308 -14.57 2.78 -19.60
N THR A 309 -14.48 1.89 -20.60
CA THR A 309 -13.93 0.54 -20.44
C THR A 309 -12.52 0.52 -19.85
N ASP A 310 -11.72 1.55 -20.10
CA ASP A 310 -10.36 1.68 -19.58
C ASP A 310 -10.26 2.05 -18.09
N LEU A 311 -11.38 2.34 -17.43
CA LEU A 311 -11.47 2.60 -16.00
C LEU A 311 -12.40 1.60 -15.29
N ALA A 312 -13.16 0.82 -16.06
CA ALA A 312 -14.30 0.09 -15.54
C ALA A 312 -13.88 -1.00 -14.53
N ALA A 313 -12.84 -1.78 -14.84
CA ALA A 313 -12.37 -2.81 -13.91
C ALA A 313 -11.70 -2.22 -12.67
N ALA A 314 -10.86 -1.18 -12.82
CA ALA A 314 -10.30 -0.50 -11.67
C ALA A 314 -11.36 0.14 -10.76
N SER A 315 -12.40 0.74 -11.35
CA SER A 315 -13.50 1.35 -10.62
C SER A 315 -14.32 0.29 -9.88
N ALA A 316 -14.67 -0.80 -10.55
CA ALA A 316 -15.41 -1.92 -9.95
C ALA A 316 -14.66 -2.51 -8.76
N ILE A 317 -13.38 -2.83 -8.94
CA ILE A 317 -12.55 -3.39 -7.87
C ILE A 317 -12.41 -2.38 -6.73
N THR A 318 -12.15 -1.10 -7.02
CA THR A 318 -11.99 -0.06 -5.97
C THR A 318 -13.28 0.17 -5.18
N ALA A 319 -14.44 0.11 -5.84
CA ALA A 319 -15.73 0.20 -5.16
C ALA A 319 -15.93 -0.97 -4.17
N LEU A 320 -15.58 -2.19 -4.58
CA LEU A 320 -15.60 -3.36 -3.68
C LEU A 320 -14.59 -3.23 -2.54
N ILE A 321 -13.37 -2.76 -2.81
CA ILE A 321 -12.36 -2.51 -1.77
C ILE A 321 -12.92 -1.55 -0.72
N THR A 322 -13.55 -0.45 -1.15
CA THR A 322 -14.15 0.54 -0.25
C THR A 322 -15.18 -0.10 0.68
N VAL A 323 -16.07 -0.94 0.15
CA VAL A 323 -17.05 -1.67 0.96
C VAL A 323 -16.36 -2.62 1.94
N LEU A 324 -15.42 -3.43 1.46
CA LEU A 324 -14.74 -4.46 2.26
C LEU A 324 -13.81 -3.89 3.34
N GLU A 325 -13.25 -2.70 3.12
CA GLU A 325 -12.50 -1.95 4.11
C GLU A 325 -13.40 -1.35 5.19
N GLY A 326 -14.62 -0.95 4.82
CA GLY A 326 -15.63 -0.35 5.70
C GLY A 326 -16.00 -1.19 6.92
N GLU A 327 -16.67 -0.59 7.92
CA GLU A 327 -17.17 -1.34 9.07
C GLU A 327 -18.11 -2.47 8.61
N ARG A 328 -18.06 -3.61 9.31
CA ARG A 328 -18.95 -4.72 8.98
C ARG A 328 -20.39 -4.25 9.23
N PRO A 329 -21.26 -4.24 8.21
CA PRO A 329 -22.63 -3.73 8.34
C PRO A 329 -23.51 -4.62 9.23
#